data_AF-A0A821M159-F1
#
_entry.id   AF-A0A821M159-F1
#
_cell.length_a   1.000
_cell.length_b   1.000
_cell.length_c   1.000
_cell.angle_alpha   90.00
_cell.angle_beta   90.00
_cell.angle_gamma   90.00
#
_symmetry.space_group_name_H-M   'P 1'
#
loop_
_entity.id
_entity.type
_entity.pdbx_description
1 polymer ?
#
loop_
_entity_poly.entity_id
_entity_poly.type
_entity_poly.pdbx_seq_one_letter_code
_entity_poly.pdbx_strand_id
1 'polypeptide(L)'
;MDQIRALRKLKIVKSIRRKLKKYHLVLRQTDKSGVLHIGRASDYERKAAEYRQKTGGYEELSSNPYNDIICSVTRLLNQLQMNKKIAEWRRQKMTPVRKKTQLAYMYFLPKAHK
;
A
#
# COMPACT_ATOMS: atom_id res chain seq x y z
N MET A 1 36.67 0.67 2.85
CA MET A 1 35.90 1.44 1.84
C MET A 1 34.40 1.49 2.13
N ASP A 2 33.75 0.38 2.51
CA ASP A 2 32.29 0.35 2.74
C ASP A 2 31.78 1.11 3.98
N GLN A 3 32.52 1.09 5.10
CA GLN A 3 32.11 1.79 6.32
C GLN A 3 32.02 3.32 6.13
N ILE A 4 32.99 3.92 5.43
CA ILE A 4 32.98 5.36 5.13
C ILE A 4 31.78 5.73 4.25
N ARG A 5 31.45 4.88 3.26
CA ARG A 5 30.27 5.06 2.41
C ARG A 5 28.97 4.94 3.20
N ALA A 6 28.89 3.98 4.13
CA ALA A 6 27.73 3.80 5.01
C ALA A 6 27.50 5.02 5.92
N LEU A 7 28.57 5.56 6.54
CA LEU A 7 28.49 6.75 7.39
C LEU A 7 28.03 8.00 6.61
N ARG A 8 28.53 8.19 5.39
CA ARG A 8 28.09 9.29 4.51
C ARG A 8 26.61 9.17 4.17
N LYS A 9 26.14 7.97 3.78
CA LYS A 9 24.71 7.72 3.52
C LYS A 9 23.86 8.02 4.75
N LEU A 10 24.29 7.59 5.93
CA LEU A 10 23.57 7.82 7.19
C LEU A 10 23.46 9.32 7.52
N LYS A 11 24.51 10.11 7.27
CA LYS A 11 24.49 11.58 7.44
C LYS A 11 23.50 12.25 6.49
N ILE A 12 23.45 11.81 5.23
CA ILE A 12 22.48 12.30 4.23
C ILE A 12 21.04 11.99 4.67
N VAL A 13 20.76 10.74 5.06
CA VAL A 13 19.43 10.32 5.52
C VAL A 13 18.98 11.12 6.74
N LYS A 14 19.88 11.35 7.71
CA LYS A 14 19.59 12.20 8.88
C LYS A 14 19.24 13.64 8.48
N SER A 15 19.98 14.22 7.54
CA SER A 15 19.73 15.57 7.03
C SER A 15 18.36 15.68 6.34
N ILE A 16 18.04 14.70 5.48
CA ILE A 16 16.74 14.63 4.79
C ILE A 16 15.60 14.54 5.81
N ARG A 17 15.69 13.61 6.78
CA ARG A 17 14.66 13.47 7.83
C ARG A 17 14.46 14.75 8.63
N ARG A 18 15.55 15.46 8.97
CA ARG A 18 15.47 16.74 9.68
C ARG A 18 14.75 17.81 8.86
N LYS A 19 15.05 17.92 7.57
CA LYS A 19 14.37 18.86 6.66
C LYS A 19 12.89 18.52 6.54
N LEU A 20 12.55 17.25 6.31
CA LEU A 20 11.15 16.81 6.22
C LEU A 20 10.36 17.18 7.47
N LYS A 21 10.93 16.94 8.67
CA LYS A 21 10.29 17.32 9.94
C LYS A 21 10.15 18.83 10.10
N LYS A 22 11.20 19.60 9.79
CA LYS A 22 11.20 21.08 9.92
C LYS A 22 10.11 21.74 9.07
N TYR A 23 9.88 21.22 7.87
CA TYR A 23 8.93 21.80 6.91
C TYR A 23 7.59 21.08 6.85
N HIS A 24 7.33 20.12 7.75
CA HIS A 24 6.11 19.30 7.77
C HIS A 24 5.82 18.63 6.41
N LEU A 25 6.88 18.12 5.78
CA LEU A 25 6.82 17.47 4.47
C LEU A 25 6.82 15.95 4.61
N VAL A 26 6.08 15.30 3.72
CA VAL A 26 6.01 13.85 3.58
C VAL A 26 6.62 13.44 2.25
N LEU A 27 7.61 12.54 2.33
CA LEU A 27 8.24 11.88 1.20
C LEU A 27 7.51 10.54 0.95
N ARG A 28 6.98 10.33 -0.26
CA ARG A 28 6.32 9.07 -0.66
C ARG A 28 6.84 8.59 -2.01
N GLN A 29 6.88 7.27 -2.19
CA GLN A 29 7.18 6.64 -3.47
C GLN A 29 5.92 6.57 -4.33
N THR A 30 6.04 6.86 -5.62
CA THR A 30 4.96 6.70 -6.60
C THR A 30 4.92 5.27 -7.16
N ASP A 31 3.73 4.85 -7.58
CA ASP A 31 3.42 3.51 -8.08
C ASP A 31 4.02 3.21 -9.46
N LYS A 32 4.14 4.21 -10.33
CA LYS A 32 4.45 4.01 -11.75
C LYS A 32 5.92 4.17 -12.17
N SER A 33 6.80 4.65 -11.30
CA SER A 33 8.15 5.04 -11.78
C SER A 33 9.26 5.06 -10.73
N GLY A 34 9.01 4.61 -9.50
CA GLY A 34 10.01 4.72 -8.43
C GLY A 34 10.39 6.17 -8.11
N VAL A 35 9.63 7.13 -8.61
CA VAL A 35 9.82 8.57 -8.36
C VAL A 35 9.38 8.85 -6.94
N LEU A 36 10.14 9.69 -6.25
CA LEU A 36 9.78 10.18 -4.93
C LEU A 36 9.03 11.50 -5.06
N HIS A 37 7.86 11.58 -4.45
CA HIS A 37 7.07 12.79 -4.33
C HIS A 37 7.25 13.40 -2.94
N ILE A 38 7.40 14.73 -2.88
CA ILE A 38 7.49 15.51 -1.65
C ILE A 38 6.32 16.48 -1.63
N GLY A 39 5.53 16.48 -0.55
CA GLY A 39 4.42 17.40 -0.36
C GLY A 39 4.01 17.49 1.11
N ARG A 40 3.08 18.38 1.45
CA ARG A 40 2.54 18.46 2.82
C ARG A 40 1.55 17.33 3.06
N ALA A 41 1.42 16.87 4.30
CA ALA A 41 0.41 15.86 4.68
C ALA A 41 -1.02 16.28 4.27
N SER A 42 -1.36 17.54 4.50
CA SER A 42 -2.66 18.13 4.14
C SER A 42 -2.97 18.08 2.64
N ASP A 43 -1.96 18.20 1.78
CA ASP A 43 -2.16 18.10 0.33
C ASP A 43 -2.57 16.69 -0.10
N TYR A 44 -2.06 15.67 0.60
CA TYR A 44 -2.47 14.29 0.37
C TYR A 44 -3.90 14.10 0.87
N GLU A 45 -4.21 14.47 2.10
CA GLU A 45 -5.56 14.35 2.67
C GLU A 45 -6.63 14.97 1.78
N ARG A 46 -6.39 16.21 1.32
CA ARG A 46 -7.28 16.91 0.38
C ARG A 46 -7.46 16.11 -0.92
N LYS A 47 -6.37 15.67 -1.56
CA LYS A 47 -6.44 14.91 -2.82
C LYS A 47 -7.15 13.56 -2.66
N ALA A 48 -6.98 12.88 -1.52
CA ALA A 48 -7.74 11.66 -1.22
C ALA A 48 -9.23 11.97 -1.08
N ALA A 49 -9.61 13.04 -0.38
CA ALA A 49 -11.00 13.44 -0.26
C ALA A 49 -11.63 13.77 -1.62
N GLU A 50 -10.93 14.55 -2.45
CA GLU A 50 -11.38 14.90 -3.81
C GLU A 50 -11.57 13.66 -4.70
N TYR A 51 -10.62 12.73 -4.67
CA TYR A 51 -10.70 11.52 -5.49
C TYR A 51 -11.79 10.55 -5.01
N ARG A 52 -11.98 10.43 -3.68
CA ARG A 52 -13.09 9.68 -3.08
C ARG A 52 -14.43 10.24 -3.55
N GLN A 53 -14.63 11.57 -3.42
CA GLN A 53 -15.85 12.24 -3.88
C GLN A 53 -16.09 12.03 -5.37
N LYS A 54 -15.03 12.09 -6.19
CA LYS A 54 -15.14 11.93 -7.64
C LYS A 54 -15.49 10.51 -8.08
N THR A 55 -14.94 9.49 -7.43
CA THR A 55 -15.04 8.09 -7.90
C THR A 55 -16.08 7.27 -7.17
N GLY A 56 -16.43 7.62 -5.93
CA GLY A 56 -17.26 6.77 -5.06
C GLY A 56 -16.66 5.39 -4.77
N GLY A 57 -15.41 5.13 -5.18
CA GLY A 57 -14.82 3.79 -5.22
C GLY A 57 -13.91 3.45 -4.04
N TYR A 58 -13.74 4.36 -3.08
CA TYR A 58 -12.81 4.19 -1.96
C TYR A 58 -13.45 4.65 -0.65
N GLU A 59 -13.32 3.80 0.37
CA GLU A 59 -13.71 4.07 1.75
C GLU A 59 -12.46 4.24 2.61
N GLU A 60 -12.55 5.11 3.61
CA GLU A 60 -11.49 5.25 4.60
C GLU A 60 -11.67 4.24 5.72
N LEU A 61 -10.64 3.43 5.93
CA LEU A 61 -10.65 2.38 6.93
C LEU A 61 -9.91 2.86 8.18
N SER A 62 -10.53 2.65 9.35
CA SER A 62 -9.94 2.97 10.66
C SER A 62 -8.75 2.07 11.02
N SER A 63 -8.74 0.85 10.50
CA SER A 63 -7.67 -0.14 10.69
C SER A 63 -7.43 -0.93 9.41
N ASN A 64 -6.29 -1.60 9.30
CA ASN A 64 -5.95 -2.43 8.14
C ASN A 64 -6.60 -3.83 8.25
N PRO A 65 -7.64 -4.16 7.45
CA PRO A 65 -8.35 -5.45 7.52
C PRO A 65 -7.67 -6.56 6.71
N TYR A 66 -6.48 -6.32 6.14
CA TYR A 66 -5.86 -7.23 5.17
C TYR A 66 -5.74 -8.67 5.67
N ASN A 67 -5.29 -8.84 6.92
CA ASN A 67 -5.13 -10.16 7.50
C ASN A 67 -6.47 -10.86 7.70
N ASP A 68 -7.49 -10.14 8.16
CA ASP A 68 -8.82 -10.68 8.41
C ASP A 68 -9.49 -11.11 7.11
N ILE A 69 -9.31 -10.32 6.05
CA ILE A 69 -9.78 -10.64 4.70
C ILE A 69 -9.09 -11.90 4.19
N ILE A 70 -7.76 -12.00 4.29
CA ILE A 70 -7.03 -13.20 3.87
C ILE A 70 -7.51 -14.43 4.64
N CYS A 71 -7.61 -14.34 5.96
CA CYS A 71 -8.10 -15.44 6.80
C CYS A 71 -9.52 -15.85 6.40
N SER A 72 -10.41 -14.89 6.13
CA SER A 72 -11.78 -15.13 5.71
C SER A 72 -11.85 -15.82 4.34
N VAL A 73 -11.08 -15.37 3.37
CA VAL A 73 -10.99 -15.99 2.03
C VAL A 73 -10.44 -17.41 2.13
N THR A 74 -9.35 -17.61 2.88
CA THR A 74 -8.78 -18.94 3.08
C THR A 74 -9.79 -19.89 3.75
N ARG A 75 -10.51 -19.41 4.78
CA ARG A 75 -11.56 -20.17 5.45
C ARG A 75 -12.68 -20.57 4.49
N LEU A 76 -13.17 -19.64 3.67
CA LEU A 76 -14.19 -19.90 2.67
C LEU A 76 -13.73 -20.96 1.65
N LEU A 77 -12.52 -20.83 1.12
CA LEU A 77 -11.95 -21.79 0.17
C LEU A 77 -11.82 -23.19 0.77
N ASN A 78 -11.40 -23.29 2.04
CA ASN A 78 -11.34 -24.56 2.75
C ASN A 78 -12.74 -25.18 2.93
N GLN A 79 -13.74 -24.39 3.32
CA GLN A 79 -15.12 -24.87 3.46
C GLN A 79 -15.69 -25.37 2.13
N LEU A 80 -15.46 -24.65 1.03
CA LEU A 80 -15.90 -25.06 -0.31
C LEU A 80 -15.24 -26.36 -0.75
N GLN A 81 -13.97 -26.56 -0.42
CA GLN A 81 -13.26 -27.80 -0.69
C GLN A 81 -13.82 -28.96 0.15
N MET A 82 -14.00 -28.77 1.46
CA MET A 82 -14.56 -29.79 2.36
C MET A 82 -15.95 -30.25 1.89
N ASN A 83 -16.75 -29.31 1.38
CA ASN A 83 -18.07 -29.57 0.81
C ASN A 83 -18.03 -30.09 -0.63
N LYS A 84 -16.84 -30.42 -1.17
CA LYS A 84 -16.60 -30.92 -2.54
C LYS A 84 -17.16 -30.01 -3.64
N LYS A 85 -17.33 -28.70 -3.37
CA LYS A 85 -17.80 -27.71 -4.35
C LYS A 85 -16.69 -27.24 -5.28
N ILE A 86 -15.43 -27.37 -4.85
CA ILE A 86 -14.25 -27.06 -5.65
C ILE A 86 -13.21 -28.16 -5.51
N ALA A 87 -12.45 -28.38 -6.57
CA ALA A 87 -11.29 -29.27 -6.56
C ALA A 87 -10.10 -28.63 -5.83
N GLU A 88 -9.23 -29.45 -5.26
CA GLU A 88 -8.03 -29.04 -4.52
C GLU A 88 -7.12 -28.08 -5.33
N TRP A 89 -6.91 -28.37 -6.61
CA TRP A 89 -6.09 -27.52 -7.48
C TRP A 89 -6.70 -26.12 -7.69
N ARG A 90 -8.05 -26.01 -7.73
CA ARG A 90 -8.74 -24.71 -7.83
C ARG A 90 -8.56 -23.92 -6.54
N ARG A 91 -8.71 -24.58 -5.39
CA ARG A 91 -8.45 -23.98 -4.08
C ARG A 91 -7.03 -23.41 -4.03
N GLN A 92 -6.02 -24.21 -4.36
CA GLN A 92 -4.61 -23.78 -4.35
C GLN A 92 -4.37 -22.57 -5.28
N LYS A 93 -4.99 -22.54 -6.46
CA LYS A 93 -4.86 -21.42 -7.41
C LYS A 93 -5.53 -20.13 -6.91
N MET A 94 -6.62 -20.25 -6.17
CA MET A 94 -7.39 -19.11 -5.64
C MET A 94 -6.90 -18.64 -4.27
N THR A 95 -6.11 -19.44 -3.54
CA THR A 95 -5.58 -19.07 -2.24
C THR A 95 -4.68 -17.83 -2.36
N PRO A 96 -4.97 -16.74 -1.64
CA PRO A 96 -4.16 -15.53 -1.69
C PRO A 96 -2.75 -15.78 -1.11
N VAL A 97 -1.73 -15.50 -1.93
CA VAL A 97 -0.33 -15.59 -1.50
C VAL A 97 0.07 -14.27 -0.85
N ARG A 98 0.23 -14.25 0.47
CA ARG A 98 0.51 -13.04 1.27
C ARG A 98 1.61 -12.12 0.72
N LYS A 99 2.67 -12.70 0.15
CA LYS A 99 3.81 -11.96 -0.42
C LYS A 99 3.52 -11.30 -1.78
N LYS A 100 2.45 -11.73 -2.46
CA LYS A 100 2.04 -11.28 -3.80
C LYS A 100 0.73 -10.50 -3.79
N THR A 101 0.04 -10.46 -2.66
CA THR A 101 -1.21 -9.73 -2.49
C THR A 101 -1.00 -8.49 -1.63
N GLN A 102 -1.79 -7.46 -1.87
CA GLN A 102 -1.85 -6.25 -1.08
C GLN A 102 -3.29 -5.74 -1.14
N LEU A 103 -3.73 -5.02 -0.09
CA LEU A 103 -4.96 -4.25 -0.24
C LEU A 103 -4.76 -3.22 -1.36
N ALA A 104 -5.83 -2.98 -2.12
CA ALA A 104 -5.87 -1.87 -3.04
C ALA A 104 -5.84 -0.58 -2.22
N TYR A 105 -4.65 -0.04 -1.99
CA TYR A 105 -4.48 1.27 -1.39
C TYR A 105 -4.51 2.33 -2.48
N MET A 106 -5.16 3.45 -2.20
CA MET A 106 -5.05 4.62 -3.06
C MET A 106 -3.63 5.19 -2.95
N TYR A 107 -2.76 4.85 -3.91
CA TYR A 107 -1.50 5.55 -4.12
C TYR A 107 -1.82 6.88 -4.80
N PHE A 108 -1.39 7.98 -4.20
CA PHE A 108 -1.92 9.34 -4.38
C PHE A 108 -1.73 10.00 -5.76
N LEU A 109 -1.51 9.23 -6.84
CA LEU A 109 -1.57 9.71 -8.22
C LEU A 109 -2.16 8.64 -9.17
N PRO A 110 -3.36 8.05 -8.92
CA PRO A 110 -4.00 7.29 -9.97
C PRO A 110 -4.40 8.31 -11.03
N LYS A 111 -3.79 8.25 -12.23
CA LYS A 111 -4.43 8.87 -13.39
C LYS A 111 -5.86 8.33 -13.41
N ALA A 112 -6.85 9.22 -13.38
CA ALA A 112 -8.21 8.81 -13.70
C ALA A 112 -8.14 8.23 -15.11
N HIS A 113 -8.22 6.90 -15.21
CA HIS A 113 -8.41 6.25 -16.50
C HIS A 113 -9.83 6.63 -16.92
N LYS A 114 -9.93 7.39 -18.02
CA LYS A 114 -11.19 7.66 -18.71
C LYS A 114 -11.71 6.37 -19.32
#